data_AF-A0A257ZN16-F1
#
_entry.id   AF-A0A257ZN16-F1
#
_cell.length_a   1.000
_cell.length_b   1.000
_cell.length_c   1.000
_cell.angle_alpha   90.00
_cell.angle_beta   90.00
_cell.angle_gamma   90.00
#
_symmetry.space_group_name_H-M   'P 1'
#
loop_
_entity.id
_entity.type
_entity.pdbx_description
1 polymer ?
#
loop_
_entity_poly.entity_id
_entity_poly.type
_entity_poly.pdbx_seq_one_letter_code
_entity_poly.pdbx_strand_id
1 'polypeptide(L)'
;MPDAPSWWLFAGLLLVPDLSMLGYLAGPGIGALLYNAAHTTPGPIALGLLGVAMGHPLALALALAVIWLAHIGLDRALGYGLKYPGAFGDTHLGRLSPGKRATP
;
A
#
# COMPACT_ATOMS: atom_id res chain seq x y z
N MET A 1 23.06 -20.09 -10.93
CA MET A 1 22.67 -18.80 -11.52
C MET A 1 21.85 -18.09 -10.49
N PRO A 2 22.07 -16.78 -10.22
CA PRO A 2 21.14 -16.04 -9.38
C PRO A 2 19.77 -16.09 -10.08
N ASP A 3 18.78 -16.53 -9.34
CA ASP A 3 17.40 -16.70 -9.75
C ASP A 3 16.95 -15.41 -10.45
N ALA A 4 16.47 -15.53 -11.68
CA ALA A 4 15.99 -14.38 -12.42
C ALA A 4 14.90 -13.65 -11.62
N PRO A 5 14.85 -12.30 -11.66
CA PRO A 5 13.82 -11.54 -10.95
C PRO A 5 12.43 -12.07 -11.34
N SER A 6 11.69 -12.53 -10.34
CA SER A 6 10.38 -13.14 -10.53
C SER A 6 9.31 -12.05 -10.58
N TRP A 7 8.80 -11.77 -11.78
CA TRP A 7 7.67 -10.88 -11.97
C TRP A 7 6.43 -11.31 -11.18
N TRP A 8 6.24 -12.61 -10.97
CA TRP A 8 5.18 -13.14 -10.13
C TRP A 8 5.37 -12.80 -8.65
N LEU A 9 6.59 -12.90 -8.13
CA LEU A 9 6.89 -12.50 -6.76
C LEU A 9 6.69 -10.98 -6.59
N PHE A 10 7.15 -10.18 -7.54
CA PHE A 10 6.93 -8.74 -7.53
C PHE A 10 5.43 -8.40 -7.52
N ALA A 11 4.64 -8.97 -8.44
CA ALA A 11 3.20 -8.74 -8.50
C ALA A 11 2.49 -9.20 -7.21
N GLY A 12 2.89 -10.35 -6.65
CA GLY A 12 2.38 -10.84 -5.38
C GLY A 12 2.66 -9.86 -4.24
N LEU A 13 3.93 -9.44 -4.08
CA LEU A 13 4.35 -8.48 -3.05
C LEU A 13 3.70 -7.11 -3.22
N LEU A 14 3.46 -6.69 -4.46
CA LEU A 14 2.74 -5.45 -4.76
C LEU A 14 1.33 -5.48 -4.16
N LEU A 15 0.64 -6.62 -4.22
CA LEU A 15 -0.73 -6.79 -3.69
C LEU A 15 -0.80 -7.15 -2.20
N VAL A 16 0.33 -7.46 -1.54
CA VAL A 16 0.33 -7.83 -0.11
C VAL A 16 -0.31 -6.77 0.80
N PRO A 17 -0.06 -5.46 0.63
CA PRO A 17 -0.70 -4.45 1.48
C PRO A 17 -2.23 -4.47 1.41
N ASP A 18 -2.83 -4.88 0.28
CA ASP A 18 -4.29 -4.95 0.11
C ASP A 18 -4.95 -6.04 0.96
N LEU A 19 -4.19 -7.05 1.40
CA LEU A 19 -4.70 -8.04 2.36
C LEU A 19 -5.16 -7.39 3.68
N SER A 20 -4.66 -6.19 4.00
CA SER A 20 -5.15 -5.40 5.14
C SER A 20 -6.65 -5.08 5.06
N MET A 21 -7.25 -5.08 3.86
CA MET A 21 -8.69 -4.92 3.66
C MET A 21 -9.51 -6.05 4.29
N LEU A 22 -8.93 -7.23 4.54
CA LEU A 22 -9.61 -8.30 5.28
C LEU A 22 -9.97 -7.87 6.71
N GLY A 23 -9.33 -6.82 7.25
CA GLY A 23 -9.72 -6.18 8.50
C GLY A 23 -11.17 -5.70 8.53
N TYR A 24 -11.77 -5.38 7.38
CA TYR A 24 -13.17 -4.99 7.28
C TYR A 24 -14.14 -6.12 7.63
N LEU A 25 -13.69 -7.39 7.64
CA LEU A 25 -14.48 -8.53 8.15
C LEU A 25 -14.77 -8.40 9.65
N ALA A 26 -13.93 -7.67 10.40
CA ALA A 26 -14.13 -7.36 11.82
C ALA A 26 -14.88 -6.02 12.05
N GLY A 27 -15.30 -5.34 10.97
CA GLY A 27 -16.03 -4.08 11.02
C GLY A 27 -15.26 -2.88 10.44
N PRO A 28 -15.97 -1.76 10.17
CA PRO A 28 -15.43 -0.63 9.41
C PRO A 28 -14.31 0.11 10.14
N GLY A 29 -14.36 0.22 11.47
CA GLY A 29 -13.31 0.86 12.27
C GLY A 29 -11.99 0.09 12.25
N ILE A 30 -12.03 -1.22 12.52
CA ILE A 30 -10.85 -2.09 12.47
C ILE A 30 -10.30 -2.18 11.05
N GLY A 31 -11.19 -2.31 10.06
CA GLY A 31 -10.82 -2.29 8.65
C GLY A 31 -10.09 -1.01 8.24
N ALA A 32 -10.62 0.16 8.61
CA ALA A 32 -9.98 1.44 8.30
C ALA A 32 -8.61 1.57 8.99
N LEU A 33 -8.50 1.14 10.26
CA LEU A 33 -7.23 1.16 10.99
C LEU A 33 -6.17 0.28 10.31
N LEU A 34 -6.48 -0.98 10.03
CA LEU A 34 -5.55 -1.93 9.41
C LEU A 34 -5.16 -1.50 7.99
N TYR A 35 -6.13 -1.06 7.19
CA TYR A 35 -5.87 -0.52 5.86
C TYR A 35 -4.95 0.70 5.93
N ASN A 36 -5.23 1.67 6.80
CA ASN A 36 -4.42 2.88 6.90
C ASN A 36 -3.00 2.60 7.38
N ALA A 37 -2.82 1.64 8.31
CA ALA A 37 -1.50 1.21 8.74
C ALA A 37 -0.67 0.64 7.58
N ALA A 38 -1.31 -0.12 6.67
CA ALA A 38 -0.67 -0.66 5.48
C ALA A 38 -0.48 0.37 4.34
N HIS A 39 -1.29 1.43 4.27
CA HIS A 39 -1.29 2.41 3.16
C HIS A 39 -0.71 3.78 3.53
N THR A 40 -0.07 3.89 4.69
CA THR A 40 0.61 5.12 5.11
C THR A 40 2.05 5.14 4.57
N THR A 41 2.45 6.26 3.97
CA THR A 41 3.78 6.45 3.37
C THR A 41 4.96 6.41 4.37
N PRO A 42 4.83 6.84 5.64
CA PRO A 42 5.92 6.77 6.61
C PRO A 42 6.49 5.36 6.83
N GLY A 43 5.65 4.32 6.79
CA GLY A 43 6.07 2.92 6.98
C GLY A 43 7.17 2.49 6.00
N PRO A 44 6.91 2.49 4.68
CA PRO A 44 7.93 2.12 3.71
C PRO A 44 9.08 3.12 3.62
N ILE A 45 8.87 4.42 3.89
CA ILE A 45 10.00 5.37 3.98
C ILE A 45 10.97 4.94 5.10
N ALA A 46 10.47 4.65 6.30
CA ALA A 46 11.30 4.21 7.42
C ALA A 46 12.06 2.91 7.09
N LEU A 47 11.37 1.95 6.47
CA LEU A 47 11.99 0.69 6.02
C LEU A 47 13.08 0.92 4.96
N GLY A 48 12.83 1.81 4.00
CA GLY A 48 13.79 2.17 2.96
C GLY A 48 15.02 2.87 3.52
N LEU A 49 14.83 3.82 4.43
CA LEU A 49 15.93 4.51 5.13
C LEU A 49 16.79 3.53 5.93
N LEU A 50 16.17 2.56 6.61
CA LEU A 50 16.90 1.50 7.31
C LEU A 50 17.70 0.63 6.34
N GLY A 51 17.12 0.27 5.19
CA GLY A 51 17.80 -0.48 4.13
C GLY A 51 19.02 0.26 3.58
N VAL A 52 18.89 1.57 3.32
CA VAL A 52 20.00 2.42 2.87
C VAL A 52 21.08 2.55 3.94
N ALA A 53 20.69 2.81 5.20
CA ALA A 53 21.63 3.04 6.29
C ALA A 53 22.48 1.80 6.63
N MET A 54 21.92 0.60 6.50
CA MET A 54 22.61 -0.65 6.82
C MET A 54 23.33 -1.28 5.61
N GLY A 55 22.97 -0.89 4.38
CA GLY A 55 23.61 -1.38 3.16
C GLY A 55 23.28 -2.84 2.84
N HIS A 56 24.29 -3.60 2.41
CA HIS A 56 24.10 -4.97 1.87
C HIS A 56 23.30 -5.94 2.77
N PRO A 57 23.45 -5.95 4.12
CA PRO A 57 22.64 -6.80 4.99
C PRO A 57 21.13 -6.59 4.87
N LEU A 58 20.68 -5.40 4.45
CA LEU A 58 19.26 -5.04 4.35
C LEU A 58 18.84 -4.61 2.93
N ALA A 59 19.54 -5.08 1.89
CA ALA A 59 19.15 -4.82 0.50
C ALA A 59 17.71 -5.26 0.19
N LEU A 60 17.25 -6.36 0.79
CA LEU A 60 15.86 -6.82 0.69
C LEU A 60 14.87 -5.82 1.29
N ALA A 61 15.20 -5.19 2.43
CA ALA A 61 14.33 -4.20 3.07
C ALA A 61 14.12 -2.97 2.16
N LEU A 62 15.18 -2.53 1.47
CA LEU A 62 15.08 -1.46 0.48
C LEU A 62 14.19 -1.87 -0.71
N ALA A 63 14.34 -3.09 -1.23
CA ALA A 63 13.48 -3.59 -2.32
C ALA A 63 12.00 -3.64 -1.88
N LEU A 64 11.72 -4.18 -0.70
CA LEU A 64 10.36 -4.22 -0.14
C LEU A 64 9.78 -2.82 0.08
N ALA A 65 10.58 -1.86 0.56
CA ALA A 65 10.18 -0.47 0.73
C ALA A 65 9.78 0.18 -0.61
N VAL A 66 10.54 -0.07 -1.68
CA VAL A 66 10.26 0.46 -3.02
C VAL A 66 8.98 -0.16 -3.59
N ILE A 67 8.80 -1.48 -3.46
CA ILE A 67 7.57 -2.17 -3.90
C ILE A 67 6.35 -1.63 -3.14
N TRP A 68 6.49 -1.44 -1.84
CA TRP A 68 5.41 -0.92 -1.00
C TRP A 68 5.07 0.54 -1.33
N LEU A 69 6.06 1.40 -1.60
CA LEU A 69 5.81 2.76 -2.11
C LEU A 69 5.13 2.74 -3.48
N ALA A 70 5.53 1.83 -4.37
CA ALA A 70 4.90 1.67 -5.68
C ALA A 70 3.42 1.28 -5.54
N HIS A 71 3.09 0.37 -4.61
CA HIS A 71 1.70 0.02 -4.29
C HIS A 71 0.90 1.24 -3.83
N ILE A 72 1.38 1.97 -2.81
CA ILE A 72 0.69 3.17 -2.29
C ILE A 72 0.50 4.23 -3.40
N GLY A 73 1.51 4.41 -4.26
CA GLY A 73 1.45 5.34 -5.39
C GLY A 73 0.40 4.93 -6.41
N LEU A 74 0.35 3.65 -6.77
CA LEU A 74 -0.66 3.10 -7.68
C LEU A 74 -2.07 3.26 -7.11
N ASP A 75 -2.27 2.93 -5.83
CA ASP A 75 -3.56 3.07 -5.14
C ASP A 75 -4.06 4.53 -5.21
N ARG A 76 -3.18 5.48 -4.90
CA ARG A 76 -3.50 6.91 -4.97
C ARG A 76 -3.82 7.39 -6.38
N ALA A 77 -3.10 6.89 -7.39
CA ALA A 77 -3.37 7.20 -8.78
C ALA A 77 -4.74 6.66 -9.23
N LEU A 78 -5.20 5.55 -8.64
CA LEU A 78 -6.53 4.97 -8.87
C LEU A 78 -7.63 5.61 -7.99
N GLY A 79 -7.28 6.59 -7.16
CA GLY A 79 -8.22 7.31 -6.29
C GLY A 79 -8.45 6.65 -4.92
N TYR A 80 -7.77 5.56 -4.61
CA TYR A 80 -7.77 4.98 -3.27
C TYR A 80 -6.94 5.87 -2.34
N GLY A 81 -7.50 6.15 -1.16
CA GLY A 81 -6.83 6.92 -0.12
C GLY A 81 -7.07 6.31 1.25
N LEU A 82 -6.37 6.85 2.25
CA LEU A 82 -6.61 6.57 3.67
C LEU A 82 -8.09 6.74 4.01
N LYS A 83 -8.59 5.78 4.79
CA LYS A 83 -9.99 5.50 5.08
C LYS A 83 -10.44 6.18 6.36
N TYR A 84 -11.65 6.73 6.34
CA TYR A 84 -12.38 7.12 7.54
C TYR A 84 -13.15 5.91 8.12
N PRO A 85 -13.39 5.86 9.44
CA PRO A 85 -14.02 4.70 10.11
C PRO A 85 -15.52 4.52 9.82
N GLY A 86 -16.12 5.34 8.94
CA GLY A 86 -17.54 5.28 8.58
C GLY A 86 -17.86 4.19 7.55
N ALA A 87 -17.23 4.26 6.38
CA ALA A 87 -17.44 3.31 5.29
C ALA A 87 -16.16 3.14 4.47
N PHE A 88 -15.99 1.98 3.82
CA PHE A 88 -14.81 1.70 2.98
C PHE A 88 -14.58 2.74 1.86
N GLY A 89 -15.66 3.32 1.34
CA GLY A 89 -15.60 4.32 0.28
C GLY A 89 -15.17 5.72 0.74
N ASP A 90 -15.18 6.01 2.03
CA ASP A 90 -14.90 7.34 2.55
C ASP A 90 -13.40 7.51 2.78
N THR A 91 -12.75 8.30 1.93
CA THR A 91 -11.30 8.51 1.99
C THR A 91 -10.93 9.99 2.11
N HIS A 92 -9.69 10.27 2.51
CA HIS A 92 -9.15 11.64 2.51
C HIS A 92 -9.06 12.28 1.11
N LEU A 93 -9.11 11.49 0.04
CA LEU A 93 -9.17 11.98 -1.35
C LEU A 93 -10.60 12.22 -1.83
N GLY A 94 -11.59 12.02 -0.95
CA GLY A 94 -13.01 12.05 -1.27
C GLY A 94 -13.64 10.66 -1.26
N ARG A 95 -14.96 10.62 -1.51
CA ARG A 95 -15.71 9.35 -1.56
C ARG A 95 -15.42 8.62 -2.88
N LEU A 96 -14.97 7.37 -2.77
CA LEU A 96 -14.88 6.44 -3.89
C LEU A 96 -16.29 6.24 -4.46
N SER A 97 -16.53 6.79 -5.64
CA SER A 97 -17.82 6.68 -6.34
C SER A 97 -17.59 6.00 -7.69
N PRO A 98 -18.31 4.92 -8.03
CA PRO A 98 -18.26 4.37 -9.38
C PRO A 98 -18.85 5.41 -10.34
N GLY A 99 -18.01 6.02 -11.18
CA GLY A 99 -18.49 6.79 -12.34
C GLY A 99 -18.35 8.31 -12.30
N LYS A 100 -17.50 8.91 -11.45
CA LYS A 100 -17.08 10.29 -11.70
C LYS A 100 -16.03 10.30 -12.82
N ARG A 101 -16.50 10.27 -14.07
CA ARG A 101 -15.71 10.64 -15.25
C ARG A 101 -14.96 11.93 -14.92
N ALA A 102 -13.68 11.98 -15.27
CA ALA A 102 -12.98 13.25 -15.40
C ALA A 102 -13.84 14.14 -16.30
N THR A 103 -14.47 15.16 -15.71
CA THR A 103 -14.98 16.27 -16.50
C THR A 103 -13.77 17.04 -17.01
N PRO A 104 -13.70 17.34 -18.32
CA PRO A 104 -12.58 18.05 -18.94
C PRO A 104 -12.41 19.46 -18.35
#